data_AF-A0A7X0LLB5-F1
#
_entry.id   AF-A0A7X0LLB5-F1
#
_cell.length_a   1.000
_cell.length_b   1.000
_cell.length_c   1.000
_cell.angle_alpha   90.00
_cell.angle_beta   90.00
_cell.angle_gamma   90.00
#
_symmetry.space_group_name_H-M   'P 1'
#
loop_
_entity.id
_entity.type
_entity.pdbx_description
1 polymer ?
#
loop_
_entity_poly.entity_id
_entity_poly.type
_entity_poly.pdbx_seq_one_letter_code
_entity_poly.pdbx_strand_id
1 'polypeptide(L)'
;MSGTESVIWFIGIALFTVFAWWGGVCLGRGHAWVGRLTIVAGIGLILAWGWLIRHPATAVSLIPVGILSRIEGVGGVPLFMMVLGAAWARCEVARQRVVIGWAMMFGAIYFVNGGMWMLQETPASVMGQTVSAHDIRQSQDYSCVPAACATALNLLEIPSTEKEMAELTQTRPGTGATMIRALDGLERRLRGGELRPILSAPRYEELSDLPMPLLTPLQFEATRQHMVVIVKVTDDGVWFMDPMDGYQYFVHEEFSRLYRNQVIEFRSF
;
A
#
# COMPACT_ATOMS: atom_id res chain seq x y z
N MET A 1 -6.15 -10.13 -11.16
CA MET A 1 -4.72 -10.40 -11.39
C MET A 1 -4.46 -11.83 -10.97
N SER A 2 -3.77 -12.64 -11.76
CA SER A 2 -3.52 -14.03 -11.38
C SER A 2 -2.47 -14.12 -10.25
N GLY A 3 -2.53 -15.16 -9.42
CA GLY A 3 -1.47 -15.44 -8.43
C GLY A 3 -0.09 -15.50 -9.10
N THR A 4 -0.02 -16.02 -10.33
CA THR A 4 1.19 -16.09 -11.15
C THR A 4 1.87 -14.74 -11.36
N GLU A 5 1.13 -13.68 -11.63
CA GLU A 5 1.71 -12.34 -11.80
C GLU A 5 2.39 -11.85 -10.51
N SER A 6 1.77 -12.08 -9.35
CA SER A 6 2.33 -11.66 -8.05
C SER A 6 3.67 -12.37 -7.79
N VAL A 7 3.72 -13.67 -8.08
CA VAL A 7 4.92 -14.50 -7.95
C VAL A 7 6.04 -14.02 -8.89
N ILE A 8 5.71 -13.68 -10.14
CA ILE A 8 6.68 -13.12 -11.09
C ILE A 8 7.27 -11.80 -10.55
N TRP A 9 6.43 -10.93 -9.99
CA TRP A 9 6.90 -9.69 -9.37
C TRP A 9 7.82 -9.94 -8.18
N PHE A 10 7.45 -10.87 -7.29
CA PHE A 10 8.30 -11.24 -6.17
C PHE A 10 9.68 -11.73 -6.62
N ILE A 11 9.73 -12.66 -7.57
CA ILE A 11 10.99 -13.18 -8.14
C ILE A 11 11.77 -12.07 -8.84
N GLY A 12 11.10 -11.22 -9.61
CA GLY A 12 11.71 -10.09 -10.30
C GLY A 12 12.39 -9.12 -9.34
N ILE A 13 11.73 -8.75 -8.24
CA ILE A 13 12.30 -7.86 -7.23
C ILE A 13 13.43 -8.55 -6.46
N ALA A 14 13.31 -9.85 -6.17
CA ALA A 14 14.38 -10.63 -5.53
C ALA A 14 15.65 -10.65 -6.41
N LEU A 15 15.51 -10.93 -7.70
CA LEU A 15 16.62 -10.89 -8.65
C LEU A 15 17.20 -9.47 -8.78
N PHE A 16 16.34 -8.46 -8.91
CA PHE A 16 16.78 -7.06 -8.96
C PHE A 16 17.56 -6.66 -7.70
N THR A 17 17.15 -7.15 -6.53
CA THR A 17 17.86 -6.93 -5.26
C THR A 17 19.27 -7.53 -5.27
N VAL A 18 19.42 -8.76 -5.79
CA VAL A 18 20.74 -9.41 -5.95
C VAL A 18 21.62 -8.65 -6.95
N PHE A 19 21.05 -8.24 -8.09
CA PHE A 19 21.77 -7.44 -9.09
C PHE A 19 22.16 -6.06 -8.55
N ALA A 20 21.31 -5.43 -7.74
CA ALA A 20 21.59 -4.15 -7.10
C ALA A 20 22.76 -4.27 -6.12
N TRP A 21 22.80 -5.33 -5.31
CA TRP A 21 23.95 -5.62 -4.45
C TRP A 21 25.23 -5.82 -5.26
N TRP A 22 25.19 -6.66 -6.30
CA TRP A 22 26.34 -6.92 -7.17
C TRP A 22 26.83 -5.66 -7.87
N GLY A 23 25.91 -4.85 -8.40
CA GLY A 23 26.20 -3.54 -8.99
C GLY A 23 26.85 -2.60 -7.99
N GLY A 24 26.35 -2.57 -6.74
CA GLY A 24 26.97 -1.87 -5.63
C GLY A 24 28.42 -2.31 -5.40
N VAL A 25 28.70 -3.62 -5.35
CA VAL A 25 30.06 -4.16 -5.20
C VAL A 25 30.97 -3.71 -6.34
N CYS A 26 30.51 -3.79 -7.58
CA CYS A 26 31.27 -3.36 -8.76
C CYS A 26 31.61 -1.86 -8.70
N LEU A 27 30.63 -1.01 -8.38
CA LEU A 27 30.84 0.44 -8.23
C LEU A 27 31.76 0.78 -7.05
N GLY A 28 31.65 0.03 -5.94
CA GLY A 28 32.48 0.22 -4.75
C GLY A 28 33.96 -0.15 -4.92
N ARG A 29 34.24 -1.15 -5.78
CA ARG A 29 35.60 -1.56 -6.17
C ARG A 29 36.28 -0.59 -7.14
N GLY A 30 35.49 0.23 -7.84
CA GLY A 30 36.00 1.26 -8.74
C GLY A 30 36.70 2.40 -8.00
N HIS A 31 36.78 3.56 -8.65
CA HIS A 31 37.43 4.72 -8.06
C HIS A 31 36.75 5.15 -6.74
N ALA A 32 37.53 5.54 -5.73
CA ALA A 32 37.02 5.83 -4.39
C ALA A 32 35.94 6.92 -4.31
N TRP A 33 35.87 7.85 -5.28
CA TRP A 33 34.80 8.85 -5.33
C TRP A 33 33.49 8.24 -5.83
N VAL A 34 33.53 7.28 -6.76
CA VAL A 34 32.35 6.58 -7.29
C VAL A 34 31.67 5.81 -6.16
N GLY A 35 32.41 4.99 -5.43
CA GLY A 35 31.85 4.22 -4.30
C GLY A 35 31.20 5.12 -3.23
N ARG A 36 31.82 6.27 -2.91
CA ARG A 36 31.24 7.27 -1.98
C ARG A 36 29.96 7.89 -2.54
N LEU A 37 29.97 8.28 -3.81
CA LEU A 37 28.80 8.84 -4.48
C LEU A 37 27.64 7.82 -4.51
N THR A 38 27.91 6.55 -4.82
CA THR A 38 26.90 5.48 -4.80
C THR A 38 26.26 5.32 -3.43
N ILE A 39 27.05 5.36 -2.35
CA ILE A 39 26.53 5.28 -0.97
C ILE A 39 25.66 6.50 -0.66
N VAL A 40 26.15 7.71 -0.91
CA VAL A 40 25.42 8.95 -0.62
C VAL A 40 24.11 9.03 -1.42
N ALA A 41 24.18 8.78 -2.73
CA ALA A 41 23.01 8.78 -3.60
C ALA A 41 22.01 7.69 -3.19
N GLY A 42 22.49 6.48 -2.89
CA GLY A 42 21.65 5.38 -2.44
C GLY A 42 20.93 5.69 -1.12
N ILE A 43 21.61 6.29 -0.14
CA ILE A 43 20.98 6.77 1.10
C ILE A 43 19.92 7.84 0.79
N GLY A 44 20.24 8.82 -0.06
CA GLY A 44 19.28 9.84 -0.49
C GLY A 44 18.01 9.25 -1.11
N LEU A 45 18.16 8.23 -1.97
CA LEU A 45 17.04 7.53 -2.59
C LEU A 45 16.22 6.71 -1.56
N ILE A 46 16.85 6.09 -0.57
CA ILE A 46 16.14 5.38 0.52
C ILE A 46 15.32 6.37 1.36
N LEU A 47 15.87 7.55 1.66
CA LEU A 47 15.15 8.60 2.38
C LEU A 47 13.98 9.14 1.56
N ALA A 48 14.19 9.38 0.26
CA ALA A 48 13.13 9.79 -0.65
C ALA A 48 12.02 8.73 -0.73
N TRP A 49 12.37 7.45 -0.82
CA TRP A 49 11.43 6.34 -0.78
C TRP A 49 10.64 6.29 0.53
N GLY A 50 11.32 6.44 1.67
CA GLY A 50 10.68 6.50 2.99
C GLY A 50 9.73 7.69 3.14
N TRP A 51 10.05 8.83 2.52
CA TRP A 51 9.15 9.98 2.43
C TRP A 51 7.93 9.66 1.56
N LEU A 52 8.10 9.08 0.37
CA LEU A 52 7.00 8.69 -0.51
C LEU A 52 6.02 7.72 0.15
N ILE A 53 6.51 6.74 0.94
CA ILE A 53 5.64 5.83 1.70
C ILE A 53 4.73 6.59 2.69
N ARG A 54 5.23 7.68 3.28
CA ARG A 54 4.44 8.52 4.21
C ARG A 54 3.49 9.49 3.49
N HIS A 55 3.72 9.74 2.21
CA HIS A 55 2.94 10.64 1.37
C HIS A 55 2.37 9.90 0.14
N PRO A 56 1.47 8.92 0.34
CA PRO A 56 1.04 8.02 -0.72
C PRO A 56 0.32 8.75 -1.86
N ALA A 57 -0.40 9.85 -1.59
CA ALA A 57 -1.00 10.71 -2.63
C ALA A 57 0.06 11.30 -3.58
N THR A 58 1.25 11.66 -3.08
CA THR A 58 2.37 12.08 -3.92
C THR A 58 3.03 10.88 -4.61
N ALA A 59 3.12 9.73 -3.95
CA ALA A 59 3.69 8.54 -4.56
C ALA A 59 2.90 8.08 -5.80
N VAL A 60 1.56 8.11 -5.75
CA VAL A 60 0.71 7.70 -6.88
C VAL A 60 0.72 8.68 -8.04
N SER A 61 1.10 9.95 -7.82
CA SER A 61 1.25 10.92 -8.92
C SER A 61 2.58 10.76 -9.67
N LEU A 62 3.59 10.17 -9.02
CA LEU A 62 4.91 9.95 -9.60
C LEU A 62 5.07 8.53 -10.17
N ILE A 63 4.48 7.54 -9.52
CA ILE A 63 4.63 6.12 -9.85
C ILE A 63 3.24 5.56 -10.20
N PRO A 64 3.08 4.93 -11.38
CA PRO A 64 1.81 4.28 -11.73
C PRO A 64 1.34 3.36 -10.61
N VAL A 65 0.07 3.45 -10.21
CA VAL A 65 -0.46 2.74 -9.04
C VAL A 65 -0.24 1.23 -9.15
N GLY A 66 -0.32 0.65 -10.35
CA GLY A 66 -0.05 -0.76 -10.57
C GLY A 66 1.39 -1.15 -10.22
N ILE A 67 2.38 -0.29 -10.49
CA ILE A 67 3.76 -0.57 -10.05
C ILE A 67 3.85 -0.38 -8.54
N LEU A 68 3.31 0.72 -8.03
CA LEU A 68 3.38 1.07 -6.60
C LEU A 68 2.76 -0.02 -5.70
N SER A 69 1.61 -0.57 -6.10
CA SER A 69 0.91 -1.65 -5.38
C SER A 69 1.70 -2.95 -5.29
N ARG A 70 2.72 -3.12 -6.15
CA ARG A 70 3.56 -4.32 -6.20
C ARG A 70 4.90 -4.14 -5.51
N ILE A 71 5.35 -2.90 -5.32
CA ILE A 71 6.61 -2.58 -4.64
C ILE A 71 6.39 -2.01 -3.23
N GLU A 72 5.14 -1.82 -2.80
CA GLU A 72 4.84 -1.47 -1.41
C GLU A 72 5.44 -2.52 -0.45
N GLY A 73 6.06 -2.05 0.64
CA GLY A 73 6.75 -2.91 1.60
C GLY A 73 8.13 -3.45 1.17
N VAL A 74 8.50 -3.40 -0.12
CA VAL A 74 9.80 -3.96 -0.60
C VAL A 74 10.64 -3.01 -1.47
N GLY A 75 10.08 -1.91 -1.97
CA GLY A 75 10.73 -1.04 -2.96
C GLY A 75 12.05 -0.40 -2.51
N GLY A 76 12.27 -0.26 -1.18
CA GLY A 76 13.51 0.27 -0.62
C GLY A 76 14.66 -0.77 -0.53
N VAL A 77 14.35 -2.07 -0.61
CA VAL A 77 15.34 -3.14 -0.40
C VAL A 77 16.44 -3.14 -1.48
N PRO A 78 16.15 -3.04 -2.79
CA PRO A 78 17.21 -3.01 -3.80
C PRO A 78 18.18 -1.85 -3.59
N LEU A 79 17.67 -0.66 -3.23
CA LEU A 79 18.49 0.52 -2.95
C LEU A 79 19.39 0.30 -1.73
N PHE A 80 18.82 -0.27 -0.67
CA PHE A 80 19.57 -0.65 0.53
C PHE A 80 20.68 -1.66 0.21
N MET A 81 20.37 -2.70 -0.56
CA MET A 81 21.33 -3.73 -0.94
C MET A 81 22.45 -3.19 -1.83
N MET A 82 22.15 -2.24 -2.72
CA MET A 82 23.17 -1.53 -3.50
C MET A 82 24.15 -0.75 -2.60
N VAL A 83 23.64 -0.03 -1.60
CA VAL A 83 24.48 0.69 -0.62
C VAL A 83 25.37 -0.29 0.15
N LEU A 84 24.81 -1.41 0.61
CA LEU A 84 25.57 -2.44 1.32
C LEU A 84 26.63 -3.10 0.43
N GLY A 85 26.33 -3.35 -0.85
CA GLY A 85 27.31 -3.88 -1.81
C GLY A 85 28.49 -2.93 -2.01
N ALA A 86 28.22 -1.63 -2.18
CA ALA A 86 29.26 -0.61 -2.29
C ALA A 86 30.10 -0.49 -1.02
N ALA A 87 29.48 -0.56 0.16
CA ALA A 87 30.17 -0.55 1.44
C ALA A 87 31.02 -1.84 1.64
N TRP A 88 30.50 -3.00 1.25
CA TRP A 88 31.20 -4.29 1.36
C TRP A 88 32.51 -4.29 0.57
N ALA A 89 32.48 -3.79 -0.67
CA ALA A 89 33.66 -3.69 -1.52
C ALA A 89 34.80 -2.84 -0.93
N ARG A 90 34.46 -1.93 -0.01
CA ARG A 90 35.40 -1.00 0.63
C ARG A 90 35.79 -1.41 2.04
N CYS A 91 35.33 -2.55 2.53
CA CYS A 91 35.69 -3.05 3.85
C CYS A 91 37.12 -3.58 3.86
N GLU A 92 37.98 -2.92 4.63
CA GLU A 92 39.38 -3.31 4.85
C GLU A 92 39.50 -4.31 6.00
N VAL A 93 38.57 -4.26 6.97
CA VAL A 93 38.64 -5.07 8.21
C VAL A 93 37.51 -6.10 8.25
N ALA A 94 37.82 -7.32 8.72
CA ALA A 94 36.85 -8.42 8.84
C ALA A 94 35.60 -8.04 9.67
N ARG A 95 35.76 -7.26 10.74
CA ARG A 95 34.63 -6.79 11.58
C ARG A 95 33.63 -5.94 10.79
N GLN A 96 34.08 -5.11 9.85
CA GLN A 96 33.17 -4.32 9.01
C GLN A 96 32.33 -5.22 8.11
N ARG A 97 32.95 -6.27 7.54
CA ARG A 97 32.24 -7.28 6.74
C ARG A 97 31.20 -8.02 7.56
N VAL A 98 31.51 -8.38 8.82
CA VAL A 98 30.52 -9.00 9.72
C VAL A 98 29.30 -8.08 9.91
N VAL A 99 29.52 -6.78 10.18
CA VAL A 99 28.42 -5.81 10.35
C VAL A 99 27.57 -5.69 9.08
N ILE A 100 28.19 -5.57 7.91
CA ILE A 100 27.45 -5.51 6.64
C ILE A 100 26.71 -6.82 6.36
N GLY A 101 27.31 -7.97 6.68
CA GLY A 101 26.65 -9.27 6.57
C GLY A 101 25.37 -9.34 7.39
N TRP A 102 25.39 -8.87 8.64
CA TRP A 102 24.18 -8.73 9.45
C TRP A 102 23.16 -7.76 8.84
N ALA A 103 23.60 -6.62 8.34
CA ALA A 103 22.72 -5.66 7.68
C ALA A 103 22.04 -6.26 6.43
N MET A 104 22.78 -7.02 5.61
CA MET A 104 22.24 -7.75 4.46
C MET A 104 21.19 -8.77 4.90
N MET A 105 21.49 -9.54 5.96
CA MET A 105 20.54 -10.50 6.52
C MET A 105 19.25 -9.83 6.98
N PHE A 106 19.32 -8.69 7.70
CA PHE A 106 18.13 -7.94 8.09
C PHE A 106 17.35 -7.40 6.89
N GLY A 107 18.04 -6.91 5.86
CA GLY A 107 17.39 -6.48 4.60
C GLY A 107 16.69 -7.64 3.88
N ALA A 108 17.27 -8.85 3.90
CA ALA A 108 16.64 -10.04 3.35
C ALA A 108 15.41 -10.49 4.16
N ILE A 109 15.49 -10.46 5.49
CA ILE A 109 14.34 -10.74 6.37
C ILE A 109 13.23 -9.72 6.12
N TYR A 110 13.56 -8.44 6.03
CA TYR A 110 12.59 -7.38 5.72
C TYR A 110 11.95 -7.60 4.35
N PHE A 111 12.73 -7.94 3.32
CA PHE A 111 12.22 -8.27 1.99
C PHE A 111 11.24 -9.45 2.01
N VAL A 112 11.61 -10.55 2.67
CA VAL A 112 10.75 -11.72 2.75
C VAL A 112 9.48 -11.37 3.50
N ASN A 113 9.57 -10.68 4.64
CA ASN A 113 8.39 -10.28 5.43
C ASN A 113 7.47 -9.33 4.66
N GLY A 114 8.02 -8.28 4.05
CA GLY A 114 7.28 -7.29 3.26
C GLY A 114 6.78 -7.80 1.91
N GLY A 115 7.40 -8.85 1.36
CA GLY A 115 7.03 -9.43 0.07
C GLY A 115 6.22 -10.73 0.15
N MET A 116 6.10 -11.35 1.34
CA MET A 116 5.43 -12.64 1.51
C MET A 116 3.99 -12.63 0.99
N TRP A 117 3.31 -11.49 1.09
CA TRP A 117 1.94 -11.33 0.59
C TRP A 117 1.83 -11.62 -0.92
N MET A 118 2.88 -11.40 -1.72
CA MET A 118 2.87 -11.69 -3.16
C MET A 118 2.84 -13.19 -3.47
N LEU A 119 3.26 -14.02 -2.51
CA LEU A 119 3.26 -15.49 -2.63
C LEU A 119 1.98 -16.13 -2.10
N GLN A 120 1.13 -15.35 -1.42
CA GLN A 120 -0.13 -15.82 -0.87
C GLN A 120 -1.27 -15.65 -1.89
N GLU A 121 -2.23 -16.57 -1.86
CA GLU A 121 -3.45 -16.45 -2.64
C GLU A 121 -4.53 -15.67 -1.87
N THR A 122 -5.40 -14.97 -2.60
CA THR A 122 -6.63 -14.40 -2.01
C THR A 122 -7.59 -15.55 -1.70
N PRO A 123 -8.06 -15.72 -0.46
CA PRO A 123 -9.00 -16.79 -0.09
C PRO A 123 -10.44 -16.41 -0.51
N ALA A 124 -10.68 -16.26 -1.81
CA ALA A 124 -11.94 -15.76 -2.35
C ALA A 124 -13.16 -16.65 -2.03
N SER A 125 -12.95 -17.92 -1.67
CA SER A 125 -14.02 -18.87 -1.32
C SER A 125 -14.71 -18.55 0.01
N VAL A 126 -14.04 -17.86 0.94
CA VAL A 126 -14.60 -17.49 2.25
C VAL A 126 -15.13 -16.06 2.32
N MET A 127 -15.09 -15.35 1.19
CA MET A 127 -15.54 -13.96 1.06
C MET A 127 -17.02 -13.88 0.68
N GLY A 128 -17.71 -12.85 1.16
CA GLY A 128 -19.10 -12.56 0.85
C GLY A 128 -19.34 -12.40 -0.66
N GLN A 129 -20.44 -12.98 -1.15
CA GLN A 129 -20.82 -12.99 -2.57
C GLN A 129 -22.11 -12.21 -2.84
N THR A 130 -22.70 -11.60 -1.81
CA THR A 130 -23.96 -10.88 -1.91
C THR A 130 -23.74 -9.54 -2.61
N VAL A 131 -24.44 -9.32 -3.72
CA VAL A 131 -24.39 -8.07 -4.52
C VAL A 131 -25.45 -7.06 -4.04
N SER A 132 -26.54 -7.51 -3.42
CA SER A 132 -27.78 -6.73 -3.26
C SER A 132 -27.85 -5.85 -2.02
N ALA A 133 -26.75 -5.60 -1.32
CA ALA A 133 -26.74 -4.76 -0.12
C ALA A 133 -25.89 -3.51 -0.36
N HIS A 134 -26.45 -2.34 -0.03
CA HIS A 134 -25.69 -1.09 0.01
C HIS A 134 -24.65 -1.07 1.15
N ASP A 135 -24.80 -1.96 2.14
CA ASP A 135 -23.87 -2.19 3.25
C ASP A 135 -23.26 -3.60 3.10
N ILE A 136 -22.05 -3.67 2.54
CA ILE A 136 -21.31 -4.93 2.40
C ILE A 136 -20.49 -5.13 3.68
N ARG A 137 -20.96 -6.06 4.52
CA ARG A 137 -20.30 -6.49 5.75
C ARG A 137 -19.07 -7.34 5.43
N GLN A 138 -17.99 -7.16 6.19
CA GLN A 138 -16.80 -8.00 6.03
C GLN A 138 -17.08 -9.40 6.58
N SER A 139 -16.71 -10.45 5.83
CA SER A 139 -16.85 -11.84 6.29
C SER A 139 -15.66 -12.35 7.08
N GLN A 140 -14.49 -11.69 6.96
CA GLN A 140 -13.23 -12.07 7.62
C GLN A 140 -12.63 -10.85 8.34
N ASP A 141 -11.81 -11.07 9.36
CA ASP A 141 -11.15 -10.01 10.13
C ASP A 141 -10.12 -9.19 9.32
N TYR A 142 -9.67 -9.71 8.18
CA TYR A 142 -8.74 -9.08 7.23
C TYR A 142 -9.42 -8.53 5.96
N SER A 143 -10.75 -8.56 5.85
CA SER A 143 -11.47 -8.17 4.63
C SER A 143 -12.20 -6.81 4.69
N CYS A 144 -11.83 -5.94 5.64
CA CYS A 144 -12.40 -4.59 5.73
C CYS A 144 -12.21 -3.77 4.45
N VAL A 145 -11.04 -3.83 3.82
CA VAL A 145 -10.74 -3.09 2.58
C VAL A 145 -11.65 -3.51 1.41
N PRO A 146 -11.73 -4.79 1.01
CA PRO A 146 -12.59 -5.18 -0.09
C PRO A 146 -14.08 -4.96 0.21
N ALA A 147 -14.52 -5.15 1.46
CA ALA A 147 -15.89 -4.88 1.87
C ALA A 147 -16.24 -3.38 1.79
N ALA A 148 -15.34 -2.49 2.25
CA ALA A 148 -15.50 -1.04 2.10
C ALA A 148 -15.50 -0.62 0.63
N CYS A 149 -14.60 -1.16 -0.20
CA CYS A 149 -14.59 -0.88 -1.63
C CYS A 149 -15.91 -1.32 -2.31
N ALA A 150 -16.42 -2.51 -2.00
CA ALA A 150 -17.68 -3.00 -2.55
C ALA A 150 -18.87 -2.13 -2.09
N THR A 151 -18.90 -1.74 -0.81
CA THR A 151 -19.88 -0.80 -0.26
C THR A 151 -19.87 0.53 -1.01
N ALA A 152 -18.70 1.15 -1.19
CA ALA A 152 -18.57 2.43 -1.91
C ALA A 152 -19.05 2.32 -3.37
N LEU A 153 -18.71 1.23 -4.06
CA LEU A 153 -19.18 0.98 -5.43
C LEU A 153 -20.70 0.77 -5.49
N ASN A 154 -21.28 0.02 -4.55
CA ASN A 154 -22.74 -0.19 -4.51
C ASN A 154 -23.52 1.09 -4.15
N LEU A 155 -22.94 2.01 -3.38
CA LEU A 155 -23.51 3.34 -3.16
C LEU A 155 -23.48 4.21 -4.43
N LEU A 156 -22.53 3.95 -5.32
CA LEU A 156 -22.42 4.58 -6.64
C LEU A 156 -23.19 3.82 -7.73
N GLU A 157 -24.08 2.89 -7.34
CA GLU A 157 -24.86 2.04 -8.25
C GLU A 157 -23.99 1.17 -9.19
N ILE A 158 -22.77 0.83 -8.77
CA ILE A 158 -21.87 -0.07 -9.47
C ILE A 158 -21.84 -1.41 -8.70
N PRO A 159 -22.58 -2.43 -9.16
CA PRO A 159 -22.72 -3.68 -8.43
C PRO A 159 -21.37 -4.35 -8.19
N SER A 160 -21.03 -4.61 -6.93
CA SER A 160 -19.82 -5.32 -6.56
C SER A 160 -19.98 -6.15 -5.29
N THR A 161 -19.14 -7.17 -5.15
CA THR A 161 -19.11 -8.06 -3.98
C THR A 161 -17.81 -7.93 -3.22
N GLU A 162 -17.82 -8.27 -1.94
CA GLU A 162 -16.60 -8.41 -1.15
C GLU A 162 -15.61 -9.36 -1.83
N LYS A 163 -16.07 -10.51 -2.34
CA LYS A 163 -15.23 -11.48 -3.06
C LYS A 163 -14.51 -10.88 -4.26
N GLU A 164 -15.26 -10.23 -5.15
CA GLU A 164 -14.71 -9.59 -6.35
C GLU A 164 -13.64 -8.57 -5.96
N MET A 165 -13.97 -7.70 -4.99
CA MET A 165 -13.01 -6.70 -4.52
C MET A 165 -11.83 -7.32 -3.77
N ALA A 166 -11.98 -8.46 -3.09
CA ALA A 166 -10.88 -9.15 -2.43
C ALA A 166 -9.85 -9.67 -3.46
N GLU A 167 -10.31 -10.16 -4.60
CA GLU A 167 -9.44 -10.59 -5.70
C GLU A 167 -8.76 -9.39 -6.36
N LEU A 168 -9.51 -8.30 -6.60
CA LEU A 168 -8.98 -7.10 -7.22
C LEU A 168 -7.97 -6.38 -6.32
N THR A 169 -8.29 -6.17 -5.05
CA THR A 169 -7.40 -5.57 -4.04
C THR A 169 -6.33 -6.54 -3.52
N GLN A 170 -6.30 -7.77 -4.03
CA GLN A 170 -5.35 -8.83 -3.68
C GLN A 170 -5.33 -9.17 -2.18
N THR A 171 -6.46 -9.00 -1.49
CA THR A 171 -6.58 -9.17 -0.04
C THR A 171 -5.97 -10.49 0.45
N ARG A 172 -5.16 -10.43 1.51
CA ARG A 172 -4.44 -11.59 2.06
C ARG A 172 -4.90 -11.96 3.47
N PRO A 173 -4.90 -13.26 3.80
CA PRO A 173 -5.16 -13.70 5.17
C PRO A 173 -4.21 -13.02 6.18
N GLY A 174 -4.76 -12.54 7.29
CA GLY A 174 -4.01 -11.96 8.41
C GLY A 174 -3.40 -10.56 8.19
N THR A 175 -3.20 -10.12 6.94
CA THR A 175 -2.62 -8.80 6.63
C THR A 175 -3.57 -7.88 5.84
N GLY A 176 -4.59 -8.43 5.19
CA GLY A 176 -5.60 -7.68 4.47
C GLY A 176 -5.09 -7.07 3.15
N ALA A 177 -5.48 -5.82 2.90
CA ALA A 177 -5.02 -5.02 1.77
C ALA A 177 -4.66 -3.61 2.23
N THR A 178 -3.81 -2.94 1.47
CA THR A 178 -3.45 -1.54 1.70
C THR A 178 -4.36 -0.61 0.91
N MET A 179 -4.30 0.68 1.21
CA MET A 179 -4.95 1.72 0.41
C MET A 179 -4.44 1.76 -1.04
N ILE A 180 -3.15 1.53 -1.28
CA ILE A 180 -2.59 1.52 -2.65
C ILE A 180 -3.16 0.35 -3.44
N ARG A 181 -3.28 -0.83 -2.81
CA ARG A 181 -3.93 -1.99 -3.43
C ARG A 181 -5.44 -1.83 -3.59
N ALA A 182 -6.09 -1.09 -2.69
CA ALA A 182 -7.48 -0.65 -2.87
C ALA A 182 -7.62 0.22 -4.13
N LEU A 183 -6.77 1.24 -4.27
CA LEU A 183 -6.76 2.14 -5.42
C LEU A 183 -6.51 1.39 -6.74
N ASP A 184 -5.50 0.52 -6.81
CA ASP A 184 -5.22 -0.31 -8.00
C ASP A 184 -6.36 -1.29 -8.31
N GLY A 185 -7.01 -1.86 -7.28
CA GLY A 185 -8.19 -2.70 -7.44
C GLY A 185 -9.38 -1.94 -8.03
N LEU A 186 -9.65 -0.73 -7.53
CA LEU A 186 -10.71 0.15 -8.02
C LEU A 186 -10.42 0.67 -9.44
N GLU A 187 -9.18 1.07 -9.76
CA GLU A 187 -8.82 1.49 -11.13
C GLU A 187 -9.05 0.35 -12.14
N ARG A 188 -8.80 -0.91 -11.73
CA ARG A 188 -9.12 -2.07 -12.56
C ARG A 188 -10.63 -2.31 -12.67
N ARG A 189 -11.38 -2.15 -11.58
CA ARG A 189 -12.84 -2.36 -11.56
C ARG A 189 -13.61 -1.33 -12.39
N LEU A 190 -13.14 -0.10 -12.38
CA LEU A 190 -13.79 1.06 -13.03
C LEU A 190 -13.24 1.32 -14.44
N ARG A 191 -12.32 0.49 -14.93
CA ARG A 191 -11.73 0.64 -16.26
C ARG A 191 -12.82 0.61 -17.34
N GLY A 192 -12.90 1.69 -18.12
CA GLY A 192 -13.89 1.84 -19.19
C GLY A 192 -15.24 2.41 -18.74
N GLY A 193 -15.41 2.73 -17.44
CA GLY A 193 -16.55 3.48 -16.93
C GLY A 193 -16.30 4.99 -16.89
N GLU A 194 -17.29 5.73 -16.35
CA GLU A 194 -17.26 7.20 -16.26
C GLU A 194 -16.54 7.72 -15.01
N LEU A 195 -16.30 6.85 -14.02
CA LEU A 195 -15.67 7.20 -12.75
C LEU A 195 -14.21 6.77 -12.68
N ARG A 196 -13.40 7.59 -12.01
CA ARG A 196 -12.02 7.27 -11.64
C ARG A 196 -11.82 7.38 -10.13
N PRO A 197 -11.17 6.40 -9.49
CA PRO A 197 -10.72 6.56 -8.12
C PRO A 197 -9.45 7.42 -8.08
N ILE A 198 -9.38 8.37 -7.17
CA ILE A 198 -8.22 9.24 -6.95
C ILE A 198 -7.85 9.16 -5.48
N LEU A 199 -6.57 8.98 -5.20
CA LEU A 199 -6.05 9.09 -3.84
C LEU A 199 -5.61 10.53 -3.57
N SER A 200 -6.27 11.16 -2.61
CA SER A 200 -5.95 12.51 -2.14
C SER A 200 -5.68 12.52 -0.64
N ALA A 201 -5.15 13.64 -0.14
CA ALA A 201 -4.79 13.82 1.26
C ALA A 201 -5.44 15.08 1.88
N PRO A 202 -6.79 15.17 1.85
CA PRO A 202 -7.50 16.33 2.37
C PRO A 202 -7.36 16.40 3.89
N ARG A 203 -7.45 17.61 4.43
CA ARG A 203 -7.71 17.83 5.86
C ARG A 203 -9.18 17.59 6.17
N TYR A 204 -9.51 17.46 7.45
CA TYR A 204 -10.90 17.24 7.87
C TYR A 204 -11.86 18.29 7.30
N GLU A 205 -11.45 19.57 7.36
CA GLU A 205 -12.28 20.70 6.93
C GLU A 205 -12.55 20.69 5.42
N GLU A 206 -11.77 19.94 4.65
CA GLU A 206 -11.89 19.83 3.20
C GLU A 206 -12.77 18.63 2.80
N LEU A 207 -13.13 17.74 3.74
CA LEU A 207 -13.89 16.52 3.43
C LEU A 207 -15.32 16.80 2.94
N SER A 208 -15.95 17.88 3.42
CA SER A 208 -17.31 18.27 2.99
C SER A 208 -17.37 18.72 1.54
N ASP A 209 -16.23 19.12 0.97
CA ASP A 209 -16.13 19.64 -0.39
C ASP A 209 -15.88 18.53 -1.43
N LEU A 210 -15.63 17.30 -0.98
CA LEU A 210 -15.33 16.16 -1.84
C LEU A 210 -16.59 15.37 -2.21
N PRO A 211 -16.61 14.73 -3.40
CA PRO A 211 -17.74 13.89 -3.81
C PRO A 211 -17.85 12.65 -2.93
N MET A 212 -19.03 12.40 -2.38
CA MET A 212 -19.34 11.20 -1.61
C MET A 212 -19.72 10.03 -2.55
N PRO A 213 -19.44 8.77 -2.16
CA PRO A 213 -18.77 8.35 -0.94
C PRO A 213 -17.23 8.48 -1.01
N LEU A 214 -16.57 8.52 0.15
CA LEU A 214 -15.10 8.48 0.26
C LEU A 214 -14.65 7.22 0.99
N LEU A 215 -13.54 6.60 0.57
CA LEU A 215 -12.89 5.53 1.35
C LEU A 215 -11.77 6.12 2.20
N THR A 216 -11.72 5.79 3.49
CA THR A 216 -10.63 6.23 4.37
C THR A 216 -10.22 5.13 5.35
N PRO A 217 -8.91 5.00 5.66
CA PRO A 217 -8.44 4.24 6.79
C PRO A 217 -8.59 5.10 8.05
N LEU A 218 -9.20 4.52 9.07
CA LEU A 218 -9.18 5.04 10.43
C LEU A 218 -8.15 4.27 11.25
N GLN A 219 -7.44 4.98 12.11
CA GLN A 219 -6.44 4.36 12.98
C GLN A 219 -6.96 4.18 14.41
N PHE A 220 -7.59 3.03 14.66
CA PHE A 220 -8.04 2.64 16.00
C PHE A 220 -6.90 2.19 16.93
N GLU A 221 -5.87 1.54 16.40
CA GLU A 221 -4.72 1.01 17.16
C GLU A 221 -3.39 1.46 16.57
N ALA A 222 -2.28 1.41 17.32
CA ALA A 222 -0.98 1.87 16.83
C ALA A 222 -0.51 1.19 15.52
N THR A 223 -0.87 -0.08 15.32
CA THR A 223 -0.39 -0.89 14.20
C THR A 223 -1.48 -1.32 13.21
N ARG A 224 -2.76 -1.11 13.53
CA ARG A 224 -3.88 -1.55 12.70
C ARG A 224 -4.69 -0.37 12.20
N GLN A 225 -4.87 -0.32 10.89
CA GLN A 225 -5.80 0.57 10.21
C GLN A 225 -7.05 -0.21 9.82
N HIS A 226 -8.19 0.46 9.82
CA HIS A 226 -9.48 -0.09 9.45
C HIS A 226 -10.11 0.78 8.37
N MET A 227 -10.47 0.18 7.23
CA MET A 227 -11.03 0.93 6.10
C MET A 227 -12.53 1.07 6.26
N VAL A 228 -13.03 2.30 6.14
CA VAL A 228 -14.46 2.65 6.21
C VAL A 228 -14.88 3.47 4.99
N VAL A 229 -16.19 3.60 4.78
CA VAL A 229 -16.78 4.45 3.74
C VAL A 229 -17.44 5.67 4.38
N ILE A 230 -16.88 6.86 4.18
CA ILE A 230 -17.58 8.10 4.55
C ILE A 230 -18.74 8.31 3.59
N VAL A 231 -19.92 8.54 4.14
CA VAL A 231 -21.16 8.73 3.38
C VAL A 231 -21.75 10.13 3.57
N LYS A 232 -21.41 10.81 4.67
CA LYS A 232 -21.81 12.20 4.91
C LYS A 232 -20.86 12.87 5.89
N VAL A 233 -20.50 14.12 5.59
CA VAL A 233 -19.75 15.02 6.48
C VAL A 233 -20.66 16.19 6.85
N THR A 234 -20.65 16.59 8.12
CA THR A 234 -21.39 17.73 8.67
C THR A 234 -20.48 18.50 9.61
N ASP A 235 -20.85 19.72 9.97
CA ASP A 235 -20.10 20.55 10.93
C ASP A 235 -19.89 19.84 12.27
N ASP A 236 -20.84 18.98 12.69
CA ASP A 236 -20.80 18.29 13.97
C ASP A 236 -19.97 16.98 13.94
N GLY A 237 -19.76 16.39 12.76
CA GLY A 237 -19.16 15.06 12.66
C GLY A 237 -19.33 14.36 11.32
N VAL A 238 -19.02 13.06 11.31
CA VAL A 238 -18.93 12.23 10.10
C VAL A 238 -19.77 10.97 10.26
N TRP A 239 -20.64 10.74 9.29
CA TRP A 239 -21.32 9.45 9.11
C TRP A 239 -20.50 8.58 8.17
N PHE A 240 -20.30 7.33 8.56
CA PHE A 240 -19.57 6.36 7.77
C PHE A 240 -20.17 4.95 7.89
N MET A 241 -19.91 4.11 6.90
CA MET A 241 -20.22 2.68 6.92
C MET A 241 -18.94 1.92 7.26
N ASP A 242 -18.96 1.29 8.42
CA ASP A 242 -17.93 0.39 8.91
C ASP A 242 -18.25 -1.05 8.47
N PRO A 243 -17.36 -1.74 7.74
CA PRO A 243 -17.60 -3.13 7.33
C PRO A 243 -17.82 -4.13 8.49
N MET A 244 -17.40 -3.82 9.72
CA MET A 244 -17.60 -4.64 10.93
C MET A 244 -18.85 -4.31 11.71
N ASP A 245 -19.28 -3.05 11.76
CA ASP A 245 -20.33 -2.58 12.69
C ASP A 245 -21.51 -1.87 11.99
N GLY A 246 -21.31 -1.40 10.76
CA GLY A 246 -22.36 -0.92 9.87
C GLY A 246 -22.36 0.60 9.87
N TYR A 247 -23.55 1.19 9.81
CA TYR A 247 -23.70 2.64 9.79
C TYR A 247 -23.36 3.24 11.17
N GLN A 248 -22.33 4.09 11.21
CA GLN A 248 -21.81 4.71 12.42
C GLN A 248 -21.68 6.23 12.26
N TYR A 249 -21.56 6.92 13.40
CA TYR A 249 -21.33 8.36 13.48
C TYR A 249 -20.25 8.66 14.51
N PHE A 250 -19.26 9.45 14.11
CA PHE A 250 -18.30 10.05 15.03
C PHE A 250 -18.47 11.56 15.03
N VAL A 251 -18.48 12.14 16.22
CA VAL A 251 -18.34 13.59 16.37
C VAL A 251 -16.97 14.03 15.86
N HIS A 252 -16.86 15.29 15.44
CA HIS A 252 -15.64 15.81 14.82
C HIS A 252 -14.36 15.48 15.61
N GLU A 253 -14.32 15.74 16.93
CA GLU A 253 -13.12 15.49 17.75
C GLU A 253 -12.67 14.01 17.71
N GLU A 254 -13.63 13.08 17.76
CA GLU A 254 -13.35 11.64 17.72
C GLU A 254 -12.83 11.22 16.35
N PHE A 255 -13.49 11.65 15.28
CA PHE A 255 -13.07 11.33 13.93
C PHE A 255 -11.68 11.88 13.61
N SER A 256 -11.41 13.15 13.95
CA SER A 256 -10.13 13.81 13.68
C SER A 256 -8.94 13.16 14.40
N ARG A 257 -9.15 12.48 15.52
CA ARG A 257 -8.10 11.71 16.21
C ARG A 257 -7.71 10.43 15.46
N LEU A 258 -8.68 9.81 14.77
CA LEU A 258 -8.52 8.54 14.06
C LEU A 258 -8.14 8.74 12.59
N TYR A 259 -8.53 9.87 12.01
CA TYR A 259 -8.34 10.22 10.61
C TYR A 259 -6.86 10.43 10.26
N ARG A 260 -6.45 9.97 9.08
CA ARG A 260 -5.05 9.98 8.62
C ARG A 260 -4.79 10.92 7.43
N ASN A 261 -5.72 11.83 7.13
CA ASN A 261 -5.61 12.77 6.00
C ASN A 261 -5.36 12.04 4.68
N GLN A 262 -6.09 10.96 4.43
CA GLN A 262 -5.98 10.15 3.22
C GLN A 262 -7.36 9.62 2.85
N VAL A 263 -7.79 9.88 1.61
CA VAL A 263 -9.05 9.33 1.09
C VAL A 263 -8.88 8.83 -0.33
N ILE A 264 -9.66 7.81 -0.70
CA ILE A 264 -9.96 7.54 -2.11
C ILE A 264 -11.31 8.16 -2.42
N GLU A 265 -11.32 9.11 -3.35
CA GLU A 265 -12.51 9.77 -3.88
C GLU A 265 -12.83 9.26 -5.29
N PHE A 266 -14.10 9.36 -5.70
CA PHE A 266 -14.55 8.95 -7.03
C PHE A 266 -14.93 10.19 -7.84
N ARG A 267 -14.25 10.42 -8.97
CA ARG A 267 -14.51 11.58 -9.84
C ARG A 267 -14.94 11.14 -11.23
N SER A 268 -15.89 11.86 -11.81
CA SER A 268 -16.24 11.74 -13.23
C SER A 268 -15.13 12.31 -14.12
N PHE A 269 -14.95 11.72 -15.29
CA PHE A 269 -14.10 12.25 -16.35
C PHE A 269 -14.76 13.36 -17.17
#